data_AF-A0A929F7R0-F1
#
_entry.id   AF-A0A929F7R0-F1
#
_cell.length_a   1.000
_cell.length_b   1.000
_cell.length_c   1.000
_cell.angle_alpha   90.00
_cell.angle_beta   90.00
_cell.angle_gamma   90.00
#
_symmetry.space_group_name_H-M   'P 1'
#
loop_
_entity.id
_entity.type
_entity.pdbx_description
1 polymer ?
#
loop_
_entity_poly.entity_id
_entity_poly.type
_entity_poly.pdbx_seq_one_letter_code
_entity_poly.pdbx_strand_id
1 'polypeptide(L)'
;MDKLPPILKKNLDRNLCVCNEVIKMDIINAIANGATTVEEIKKQTYATMGSGCCTQQVERLIECLCSPETKRRRKRGRKKKRIKEVGG
;
A
#
# COMPACT_ATOMS: atom_id res chain seq x y z
N MET A 1 5.33 14.99 4.69
CA MET A 1 4.74 13.64 4.45
C MET A 1 4.28 12.96 5.75
N ASP A 2 4.11 13.73 6.83
CA ASP A 2 4.07 13.24 8.21
C ASP A 2 2.71 12.68 8.62
N LYS A 3 1.67 12.98 7.83
CA LYS A 3 0.27 12.63 8.09
C LYS A 3 -0.13 11.23 7.64
N LEU A 4 0.79 10.43 7.09
CA LEU A 4 0.48 9.06 6.66
C LEU A 4 0.30 8.12 7.89
N PRO A 5 -0.74 7.27 7.93
CA PRO A 5 -0.89 6.32 9.03
C PRO A 5 0.29 5.33 9.08
N PRO A 6 0.76 4.93 10.29
CA PRO A 6 1.96 4.10 10.47
C PRO A 6 1.95 2.77 9.71
N ILE A 7 0.76 2.23 9.43
CA ILE A 7 0.61 0.98 8.69
C ILE A 7 1.03 1.09 7.22
N LEU A 8 0.85 2.27 6.62
CA LEU A 8 1.23 2.53 5.24
C LEU A 8 2.72 2.93 5.13
N LYS A 9 3.34 3.38 6.23
CA LYS A 9 4.77 3.72 6.32
C LYS A 9 5.73 2.53 6.26
N LYS A 10 5.23 1.29 6.18
CA LYS A 10 6.08 0.08 6.05
C LYS A 10 6.51 -0.17 4.60
N ASN A 11 7.78 -0.51 4.43
CA ASN A 11 8.40 -0.91 3.15
C ASN A 11 8.19 0.16 2.05
N LEU A 12 8.39 1.43 2.37
CA LEU A 12 8.20 2.54 1.43
C LEU A 12 9.24 2.50 0.30
N ASP A 13 10.45 2.07 0.64
CA ASP A 13 11.62 1.89 -0.23
C ASP A 13 11.52 0.66 -1.14
N ARG A 14 10.58 -0.25 -0.92
CA ARG A 14 10.47 -1.48 -1.70
C ARG A 14 9.62 -1.29 -2.94
N ASN A 15 10.01 -1.98 -4.01
CA ASN A 15 9.26 -2.05 -5.27
C ASN A 15 7.86 -2.60 -5.01
N LEU A 16 6.85 -1.79 -5.33
CA LEU A 16 5.46 -2.21 -5.39
C LEU A 16 5.14 -2.76 -6.79
N CYS A 17 5.72 -2.15 -7.82
CA CYS A 17 5.67 -2.65 -9.19
C CYS A 17 7.06 -3.09 -9.62
N VAL A 18 7.26 -4.37 -9.87
CA VAL A 18 8.55 -4.90 -10.35
C VAL A 18 8.76 -4.69 -11.85
N CYS A 19 7.69 -4.52 -12.64
CA CYS A 19 7.81 -4.35 -14.10
C CYS A 19 8.54 -3.06 -14.49
N ASN A 20 8.30 -1.98 -13.74
CA ASN A 20 8.87 -0.66 -13.99
C ASN A 20 9.62 -0.14 -12.75
N GLU A 21 10.01 -1.05 -11.84
CA GLU A 21 10.79 -0.75 -10.64
C GLU A 21 10.24 0.39 -9.76
N VAL A 22 8.91 0.54 -9.73
CA VAL A 22 8.24 1.62 -9.00
C VAL A 22 8.15 1.26 -7.53
N ILE A 23 8.72 2.09 -6.67
CA ILE A 23 8.66 1.91 -5.22
C ILE A 23 7.31 2.35 -4.66
N LYS A 24 6.93 1.79 -3.51
CA LYS A 24 5.67 2.12 -2.84
C LYS A 24 5.53 3.61 -2.52
N MET A 25 6.65 4.27 -2.20
CA MET A 25 6.68 5.71 -1.90
C MET A 25 6.18 6.55 -3.08
N ASP A 26 6.55 6.21 -4.31
CA ASP A 26 6.15 6.98 -5.50
C ASP A 26 4.64 6.95 -5.72
N ILE A 27 4.01 5.79 -5.49
CA ILE A 27 2.55 5.66 -5.54
C ILE A 27 1.90 6.55 -4.48
N ILE A 28 2.42 6.54 -3.25
CA ILE A 28 1.88 7.36 -2.16
C ILE A 28 2.05 8.85 -2.46
N ASN A 29 3.18 9.25 -3.03
CA ASN A 29 3.44 10.63 -3.44
C ASN A 29 2.48 11.06 -4.56
N ALA A 30 2.25 10.20 -5.56
CA ALA A 30 1.27 10.48 -6.62
C ALA A 30 -0.15 10.68 -6.06
N ILE A 31 -0.57 9.83 -5.11
CA ILE A 31 -1.86 10.00 -4.41
C ILE A 31 -1.89 11.30 -3.61
N ALA A 32 -0.81 11.63 -2.90
CA ALA A 32 -0.69 12.88 -2.15
C ALA A 32 -0.72 14.12 -3.06
N ASN A 33 -0.26 13.98 -4.31
CA ASN A 33 -0.35 15.01 -5.35
C ASN A 33 -1.73 15.08 -6.03
N GLY A 34 -2.69 14.23 -5.63
CA GLY A 34 -4.07 14.28 -6.11
C GLY A 34 -4.49 13.14 -7.04
N ALA A 35 -3.62 12.15 -7.30
CA ALA A 35 -4.01 10.99 -8.08
C ALA A 35 -5.04 10.13 -7.33
N THR A 36 -6.29 10.15 -7.79
CA THR A 36 -7.41 9.40 -7.18
C THR A 36 -7.85 8.18 -7.98
N THR A 37 -7.22 7.92 -9.13
CA THR A 37 -7.56 6.80 -10.02
C THR A 37 -6.31 6.03 -10.43
N VAL A 38 -6.48 4.77 -10.84
CA VAL A 38 -5.37 3.93 -11.35
C VAL A 38 -4.77 4.56 -12.61
N GLU A 39 -5.57 5.19 -13.47
CA GLU A 39 -5.08 5.87 -14.66
C GLU A 39 -4.16 7.06 -14.32
N GLU A 40 -4.51 7.85 -13.32
CA GLU A 40 -3.67 8.96 -12.85
C GLU A 40 -2.35 8.44 -12.29
N ILE A 41 -2.39 7.38 -11.47
CA ILE A 41 -1.18 6.73 -10.94
C ILE A 41 -0.31 6.19 -12.08
N LYS A 42 -0.92 5.55 -13.08
CA LYS A 42 -0.23 5.04 -14.26
C LYS A 42 0.48 6.17 -15.02
N LYS A 43 -0.18 7.31 -15.22
CA LYS A 43 0.42 8.48 -15.89
C LYS A 43 1.59 9.07 -15.11
N GLN A 44 1.50 9.12 -13.78
CA GLN A 44 2.53 9.75 -12.95
C GLN A 44 3.72 8.84 -12.62
N THR A 45 3.49 7.53 -12.50
CA THR A 45 4.49 6.59 -11.94
C THR A 45 4.84 5.43 -12.85
N TYR A 46 4.13 5.24 -13.97
CA TYR A 46 4.24 4.08 -14.85
C TYR A 46 3.89 2.73 -14.21
N ALA A 47 3.41 2.71 -12.97
CA ALA A 47 2.87 1.49 -12.37
C ALA A 47 1.68 0.95 -13.19
N THR A 48 1.42 -0.35 -13.04
CA THR A 48 0.32 -1.08 -13.71
C THR A 48 0.36 -1.13 -15.24
N MET A 49 1.45 -0.68 -15.89
CA MET A 49 1.60 -0.75 -17.35
C MET A 49 2.07 -2.10 -17.88
N GLY A 50 2.74 -2.90 -17.04
CA GLY A 50 3.20 -4.24 -17.39
C GLY A 50 2.13 -5.31 -17.16
N SER A 51 2.48 -6.35 -16.40
CA SER A 51 1.59 -7.50 -16.14
C SER A 51 0.36 -7.19 -15.28
N GLY A 52 0.30 -6.01 -14.65
CA GLY A 52 -0.80 -5.64 -13.76
C GLY A 52 -0.79 -6.32 -12.38
N CYS A 53 0.25 -7.09 -12.01
CA CYS A 53 0.33 -7.75 -10.69
C CYS A 53 0.26 -6.79 -9.50
N CYS A 54 0.62 -5.52 -9.71
CA CYS A 54 0.59 -4.46 -8.72
C CYS A 54 -0.75 -3.69 -8.65
N THR A 55 -1.66 -3.87 -9.63
CA THR A 55 -2.89 -3.07 -9.76
C THR A 55 -3.74 -3.11 -8.50
N GLN A 56 -3.99 -4.31 -7.97
CA GLN A 56 -4.79 -4.47 -6.74
C GLN A 56 -4.15 -3.79 -5.52
N GLN A 57 -2.81 -3.72 -5.45
CA GLN A 57 -2.14 -3.00 -4.36
C GLN A 57 -2.26 -1.48 -4.53
N VAL A 58 -2.18 -0.98 -5.76
CA VAL A 58 -2.40 0.44 -6.08
C VAL A 58 -3.82 0.86 -5.72
N GLU A 59 -4.84 0.11 -6.15
CA GLU A 59 -6.25 0.37 -5.83
C GLU A 59 -6.48 0.44 -4.31
N ARG A 60 -5.89 -0.48 -3.55
CA ARG A 60 -5.97 -0.46 -2.08
C ARG A 60 -5.31 0.77 -1.45
N LEU A 61 -4.20 1.25 -2.01
CA LEU A 61 -3.55 2.48 -1.55
C LEU A 61 -4.44 3.70 -1.81
N ILE A 62 -5.03 3.78 -3.01
CA ILE A 62 -6.00 4.81 -3.38
C ILE A 62 -7.20 4.78 -2.41
N GLU A 63 -7.84 3.62 -2.23
CA GLU A 63 -8.97 3.47 -1.29
C GLU A 63 -8.59 3.95 0.12
N CYS A 64 -7.43 3.54 0.62
CA CYS A 64 -7.01 3.86 1.99
C CYS A 64 -6.65 5.33 2.20
N LEU A 65 -6.23 6.04 1.14
CA LEU A 65 -5.71 7.41 1.23
C LEU A 65 -6.70 8.47 0.75
N CYS A 66 -7.57 8.11 -0.20
CA CYS A 66 -8.63 8.99 -0.70
C CYS A 66 -9.92 8.86 0.14
N SER A 67 -10.11 7.77 0.90
CA SER A 67 -11.27 7.66 1.81
C SER A 67 -10.99 8.34 3.16
N PRO A 68 -11.80 9.34 3.57
CA PRO A 68 -11.56 10.11 4.78
C PRO A 68 -11.79 9.36 6.11
N GLU A 69 -12.24 8.10 6.11
CA GLU A 69 -12.78 7.44 7.33
C GLU A 69 -11.98 6.28 7.95
N THR A 70 -10.75 5.98 7.52
CA THR A 70 -10.05 4.76 8.02
C THR A 70 -9.14 4.95 9.25
N LYS A 71 -9.41 5.92 10.14
CA LYS A 71 -8.65 6.02 11.40
C LYS A 71 -9.04 5.00 12.49
N ARG A 72 -10.10 4.22 12.35
CA ARG A 72 -10.51 3.25 13.39
C ARG A 72 -11.16 2.02 12.72
N ARG A 73 -10.69 0.80 13.02
CA ARG A 73 -11.28 -0.54 12.67
C ARG A 73 -10.63 -1.42 11.58
N ARG A 74 -9.30 -1.55 11.55
CA ARG A 74 -8.66 -2.80 11.08
C ARG A 74 -7.77 -3.44 12.16
N LYS A 75 -8.26 -3.51 13.40
CA LYS A 75 -7.91 -4.61 14.33
C LYS A 75 -8.78 -5.82 13.97
N ARG A 76 -8.45 -6.55 12.91
CA ARG A 76 -8.87 -7.96 12.75
C ARG A 76 -7.61 -8.79 12.62
N GLY A 77 -7.44 -9.65 13.61
CA GLY A 77 -6.15 -10.18 14.02
C GLY A 77 -5.55 -11.17 13.04
N ARG A 78 -4.25 -11.00 12.81
CA ARG A 78 -3.36 -12.13 12.57
C ARG A 78 -3.13 -12.80 13.93
N LYS A 79 -4.02 -13.71 14.35
CA LYS A 79 -3.77 -14.54 15.54
C LYS A 79 -2.47 -15.32 15.27
N LYS A 80 -1.42 -14.95 16.00
CA LYS A 80 -0.14 -15.63 16.07
C LYS A 80 -0.40 -16.96 16.81
N LYS A 81 -0.50 -18.09 16.10
CA LYS A 81 -0.50 -19.41 16.78
C LYS A 81 0.94 -19.69 17.20
N ARG A 82 1.25 -19.33 18.43
CA ARG A 82 2.46 -19.72 19.17
C ARG A 82 2.06 -21.02 19.88
N ILE A 83 2.39 -22.18 19.32
CA ILE A 83 2.41 -23.40 20.14
C ILE A 83 3.68 -23.31 20.99
N LYS A 84 3.50 -23.19 22.30
CA LYS A 84 4.58 -23.28 23.29
C LYS A 84 4.84 -24.77 23.51
N GLU A 85 6.11 -25.12 23.53
CA GLU A 85 6.64 -26.34 24.13
C GLU A 85 6.15 -26.45 25.59
N VAL A 86 5.82 -27.66 26.01
CA VAL A 86 5.78 -28.05 27.42
C VAL A 86 6.33 -29.47 27.49
N GLY A 87 7.55 -29.56 28.03
CA GLY A 87 8.07 -30.78 28.61
C GLY A 87 7.46 -30.98 30.01
N GLY A 88 7.28 -32.24 30.35
CA GLY A 88 7.02 -32.79 31.67
C GLY A 88 7.58 -34.20 31.66
#